data_AF-A0A968W181-F1
#
_entry.id   AF-A0A968W181-F1
#
_cell.length_a   1.000
_cell.length_b   1.000
_cell.length_c   1.000
_cell.angle_alpha   90.00
_cell.angle_beta   90.00
_cell.angle_gamma   90.00
#
_symmetry.space_group_name_H-M   'P 1'
#
loop_
_entity.id
_entity.type
_entity.pdbx_description
1 polymer ?
#
loop_
_entity_poly.entity_id
_entity_poly.type
_entity_poly.pdbx_seq_one_letter_code
_entity_poly.pdbx_strand_id
1 'polypeptide(L)'
;MAMASCFSTTKAADIKVNIKGLANRNVFLARYYAGKAIMIDTTLTGKDGKGLFMSQNRDPGLYYLVLPDRKSLEFLVNDNQDLTLETTVYSPQASLTIKGTQASVDYLLLNRFLLKQDKKC
;
A
#
# COMPACT_ATOMS: atom_id res chain seq x y z
N MET A 1 -2.21 46.21 -9.01
CA MET A 1 -1.18 45.53 -8.20
C MET A 1 -1.60 44.06 -8.10
N ALA A 2 -0.78 43.16 -8.64
CA ALA A 2 -1.18 41.79 -8.97
C ALA A 2 -1.56 40.95 -7.75
N MET A 3 -2.57 40.10 -7.94
CA MET A 3 -2.98 39.03 -7.03
C MET A 3 -1.86 37.99 -6.86
N ALA A 4 -1.61 37.55 -5.63
CA ALA A 4 -0.96 36.28 -5.36
C ALA A 4 -1.94 35.43 -4.55
N SER A 5 -2.72 34.61 -5.26
CA SER A 5 -3.51 33.54 -4.65
C SER A 5 -2.53 32.45 -4.22
N CYS A 6 -2.50 32.14 -2.93
CA CYS A 6 -1.70 31.05 -2.40
C CYS A 6 -2.33 29.73 -2.84
N PHE A 7 -1.71 29.03 -3.79
CA PHE A 7 -2.07 27.65 -4.10
C PHE A 7 -1.72 26.80 -2.87
N SER A 8 -2.73 26.36 -2.11
CA SER A 8 -2.55 25.24 -1.20
C SER A 8 -2.27 24.00 -2.04
N THR A 9 -1.00 23.61 -2.15
CA THR A 9 -0.62 22.32 -2.71
C THR A 9 -1.20 21.24 -1.82
N THR A 10 -2.36 20.68 -2.17
CA THR A 10 -2.87 19.47 -1.56
C THR A 10 -1.76 18.43 -1.65
N LYS A 11 -1.21 18.04 -0.51
CA LYS A 11 -0.14 17.04 -0.45
C LYS A 11 -0.64 15.78 -1.17
N ALA A 12 0.02 15.38 -2.26
CA ALA A 12 -0.29 14.15 -2.95
C ALA A 12 -0.23 12.99 -1.94
N ALA A 13 -1.32 12.26 -1.81
CA ALA A 13 -1.47 11.23 -0.80
C ALA A 13 -0.91 9.93 -1.38
N ASP A 14 0.38 9.72 -1.13
CA ASP A 14 1.19 8.76 -1.84
C ASP A 14 1.30 7.43 -1.10
N ILE A 15 1.01 6.34 -1.80
CA ILE A 15 1.36 5.00 -1.33
C ILE A 15 2.71 4.62 -1.94
N LYS A 16 3.73 4.60 -1.08
CA LYS A 16 5.09 4.18 -1.41
C LYS A 16 5.25 2.70 -1.13
N VAL A 17 5.94 2.00 -2.01
CA VAL A 17 6.30 0.60 -1.80
C VAL A 17 7.80 0.43 -1.93
N ASN A 18 8.37 -0.36 -1.03
CA ASN A 18 9.78 -0.75 -1.05
C ASN A 18 9.84 -2.27 -0.92
N ILE A 19 10.07 -2.96 -2.04
CA ILE A 19 10.05 -4.42 -2.10
C ILE A 19 11.45 -4.91 -2.44
N LYS A 20 12.22 -5.29 -1.42
CA LYS A 20 13.58 -5.77 -1.59
C LYS A 20 13.60 -7.01 -2.48
N GLY A 21 14.39 -6.95 -3.54
CA GLY A 21 14.55 -8.04 -4.53
C GLY A 21 13.56 -7.98 -5.70
N LEU A 22 12.71 -6.95 -5.80
CA LEU A 22 11.73 -6.81 -6.89
C LEU A 22 12.09 -5.68 -7.85
N ALA A 23 13.19 -5.81 -8.58
CA ALA A 23 13.65 -4.79 -9.52
C ALA A 23 12.89 -4.82 -10.86
N ASN A 24 12.48 -3.65 -11.37
CA ASN A 24 11.87 -3.49 -12.70
C ASN A 24 10.68 -4.44 -12.93
N ARG A 25 9.68 -4.40 -12.06
CA ARG A 25 8.46 -5.21 -12.15
C ARG A 25 7.22 -4.36 -11.89
N ASN A 26 6.13 -4.70 -12.56
CA ASN A 26 4.83 -4.11 -12.25
C ASN A 26 4.33 -4.64 -10.91
N VAL A 27 3.87 -3.73 -10.07
CA VAL A 27 3.11 -4.04 -8.86
C VAL A 27 1.80 -3.30 -8.93
N PHE A 28 0.75 -3.94 -8.41
CA PHE A 28 -0.61 -3.45 -8.59
C PHE A 28 -1.21 -3.10 -7.25
N LEU A 29 -2.09 -2.11 -7.27
CA LEU A 29 -2.91 -1.74 -6.14
C LEU A 29 -4.34 -2.18 -6.42
N ALA A 30 -4.93 -2.90 -5.49
CA ALA A 30 -6.35 -3.23 -5.53
C ALA A 30 -7.06 -2.71 -4.27
N ARG A 31 -8.36 -2.46 -4.38
CA ARG A 31 -9.23 -2.06 -3.29
C ARG A 31 -10.36 -3.08 -3.15
N TYR A 32 -10.72 -3.41 -1.92
CA TYR A 32 -11.93 -4.15 -1.64
C TYR A 32 -13.15 -3.24 -1.77
N TYR A 33 -14.08 -3.60 -2.66
CA TYR A 33 -15.32 -2.88 -2.86
C TYR A 33 -16.42 -3.85 -3.30
N ALA A 34 -17.59 -3.75 -2.67
CA ALA A 34 -18.78 -4.56 -3.01
C ALA A 34 -18.51 -6.08 -3.12
N GLY A 35 -17.77 -6.64 -2.16
CA GLY A 35 -17.49 -8.08 -2.13
C GLY A 35 -16.31 -8.53 -3.02
N LYS A 36 -15.62 -7.61 -3.70
CA LYS A 36 -14.58 -7.94 -4.68
C LYS A 36 -13.32 -7.12 -4.47
N ALA A 37 -12.16 -7.70 -4.76
CA ALA A 37 -10.92 -6.96 -4.93
C ALA A 37 -10.85 -6.42 -6.37
N ILE A 38 -10.83 -5.10 -6.51
CA ILE A 38 -10.80 -4.41 -7.81
C ILE A 38 -9.43 -3.75 -7.95
N MET A 39 -8.72 -4.05 -9.04
CA MET A 39 -7.44 -3.41 -9.35
C MET A 39 -7.69 -1.96 -9.79
N ILE A 40 -7.02 -1.01 -9.13
CA ILE A 40 -7.29 0.43 -9.26
C ILE A 40 -6.07 1.24 -9.71
N ASP A 41 -4.86 0.69 -9.56
CA ASP A 41 -3.63 1.41 -9.88
C ASP A 41 -2.49 0.43 -10.19
N THR A 42 -1.44 0.90 -10.84
CA THR A 42 -0.24 0.13 -11.21
C THR A 42 0.98 1.03 -11.13
N THR A 43 2.08 0.53 -10.59
CA THR A 43 3.38 1.21 -10.64
C THR A 43 4.48 0.23 -11.05
N LEU A 44 5.50 0.75 -11.71
CA LEU A 44 6.69 0.01 -12.09
C LEU A 44 7.76 0.24 -11.02
N THR A 45 8.27 -0.83 -10.42
CA THR A 45 9.37 -0.70 -9.47
C THR A 45 10.68 -0.32 -10.16
N GLY A 46 11.48 0.52 -9.51
CA GLY A 46 12.84 0.84 -9.95
C GLY A 46 13.82 -0.32 -9.74
N LYS A 47 15.09 -0.08 -10.06
CA LYS A 47 16.18 -1.06 -9.86
C LYS A 47 16.39 -1.45 -8.40
N ASP A 48 16.03 -0.58 -7.47
CA ASP A 48 16.12 -0.80 -6.02
C ASP A 48 14.85 -1.44 -5.42
N GLY A 49 13.84 -1.74 -6.26
CA GLY A 49 12.58 -2.33 -5.82
C GLY A 49 11.58 -1.33 -5.24
N LYS A 50 11.82 -0.02 -5.39
CA LYS A 50 10.88 1.02 -4.94
C LYS A 50 9.87 1.36 -6.01
N GLY A 51 8.63 1.63 -5.61
CA GLY A 51 7.55 2.10 -6.48
C GLY A 51 6.70 3.16 -5.78
N LEU A 52 5.93 3.90 -6.58
CA LEU A 52 5.07 4.98 -6.11
C LEU A 52 3.73 4.91 -6.81
N PHE A 53 2.65 4.84 -6.04
CA PHE A 53 1.28 5.00 -6.53
C PHE A 53 0.81 6.44 -6.25
N MET A 54 0.83 7.29 -7.26
CA MET A 54 0.42 8.69 -7.14
C MET A 54 -1.09 8.82 -7.26
N SER A 55 -1.76 9.40 -6.26
CA SER A 55 -3.15 9.84 -6.41
C SER A 55 -3.44 11.01 -5.48
N GLN A 56 -4.33 11.91 -5.92
CA GLN A 56 -4.75 13.05 -5.11
C GLN A 56 -5.84 12.69 -4.10
N ASN A 57 -6.56 11.58 -4.31
CA ASN A 57 -7.56 11.12 -3.36
C ASN A 57 -7.93 9.65 -3.61
N ARG A 58 -7.79 8.81 -2.58
CA ARG A 58 -8.32 7.44 -2.53
C ARG A 58 -9.45 7.38 -1.49
N ASP A 59 -10.39 6.48 -1.66
CA ASP A 59 -11.38 6.28 -0.60
C ASP A 59 -10.77 5.47 0.55
N PRO A 60 -11.13 5.75 1.81
CA PRO A 60 -10.82 4.86 2.91
C PRO A 60 -11.32 3.43 2.66
N GLY A 61 -10.59 2.44 3.18
CA GLY A 61 -10.99 1.04 3.13
C GLY A 61 -9.84 0.06 3.14
N LEU A 62 -10.16 -1.18 2.79
CA LEU A 62 -9.21 -2.28 2.69
C LEU A 62 -8.58 -2.31 1.29
N TYR A 63 -7.25 -2.34 1.25
CA TYR A 63 -6.44 -2.34 0.05
C TYR A 63 -5.51 -3.55 0.03
N TYR A 64 -5.06 -3.88 -1.18
CA TYR A 64 -4.13 -4.96 -1.44
C TYR A 64 -2.99 -4.46 -2.31
N LEU A 65 -1.75 -4.69 -1.86
CA LEU A 65 -0.58 -4.61 -2.71
C LEU A 65 -0.40 -5.97 -3.37
N VAL A 66 -0.59 -6.05 -4.68
CA VAL A 66 -0.53 -7.30 -5.44
C VAL A 66 0.82 -7.38 -6.16
N LEU A 67 1.58 -8.41 -5.84
CA LEU A 67 2.89 -8.72 -6.40
C LEU A 67 2.76 -9.48 -7.74
N PRO A 68 3.81 -9.51 -8.57
CA PRO A 68 3.80 -10.23 -9.85
C PRO A 68 3.45 -11.73 -9.75
N ASP A 69 3.80 -12.36 -8.63
CA ASP A 69 3.51 -13.77 -8.34
C ASP A 69 2.09 -14.00 -7.80
N ARG A 70 1.22 -12.99 -7.90
CA ARG A 70 -0.17 -12.96 -7.45
C ARG A 70 -0.33 -13.04 -5.92
N LYS A 71 0.74 -12.97 -5.14
CA LYS A 71 0.62 -12.76 -3.69
C LYS A 71 0.12 -11.34 -3.42
N SER A 72 -0.83 -11.22 -2.51
CA SER A 72 -1.37 -9.94 -2.06
C SER A 72 -1.01 -9.68 -0.61
N LEU A 73 -0.71 -8.42 -0.30
CA LEU A 73 -0.49 -7.92 1.05
C LEU A 73 -1.63 -6.98 1.41
N GLU A 74 -2.34 -7.29 2.48
CA GLU A 74 -3.51 -6.53 2.93
C GLU A 74 -3.10 -5.37 3.83
N PHE A 75 -3.71 -4.20 3.61
CA PHE A 75 -3.52 -3.03 4.45
C PHE A 75 -4.73 -2.10 4.43
N LEU A 76 -4.90 -1.35 5.51
CA LEU A 76 -5.98 -0.37 5.62
C LEU A 76 -5.48 1.02 5.17
N VAL A 77 -6.28 1.69 4.35
CA VAL A 77 -6.12 3.11 4.01
C VAL A 77 -7.24 3.89 4.71
N ASN A 78 -6.90 5.00 5.36
CA ASN A 78 -7.86 5.95 5.92
C ASN A 78 -7.69 7.31 5.24
N ASP A 79 -8.28 8.37 5.81
CA ASP A 79 -8.22 9.72 5.24
C ASP A 79 -6.77 10.24 5.06
N ASN A 80 -5.82 9.74 5.86
CA ASN A 80 -4.39 10.01 5.66
C ASN A 80 -3.74 8.86 4.86
N GLN A 81 -3.43 9.15 3.60
CA GLN A 81 -2.98 8.15 2.63
C GLN A 81 -1.47 8.16 2.41
N ASP A 82 -0.72 8.89 3.24
CA ASP A 82 0.74 8.84 3.25
C ASP A 82 1.21 7.54 3.91
N LEU A 83 1.28 6.49 3.11
CA LEU A 83 1.68 5.16 3.56
C LEU A 83 2.98 4.74 2.87
N THR A 84 3.84 4.07 3.62
CA THR A 84 5.01 3.37 3.06
C THR A 84 4.95 1.92 3.50
N LEU A 85 4.88 1.02 2.52
CA LEU A 85 4.91 -0.42 2.71
C LEU A 85 6.32 -0.92 2.40
N GLU A 86 6.95 -1.60 3.35
CA GLU A 86 8.28 -2.19 3.15
C GLU A 86 8.21 -3.70 3.32
N THR A 87 8.79 -4.45 2.38
CA THR A 87 8.81 -5.92 2.45
C THR A 87 9.90 -6.52 1.54
N THR A 88 9.92 -7.85 1.42
CA THR A 88 10.86 -8.61 0.58
C THR A 88 10.12 -9.61 -0.30
N VAL A 89 10.70 -9.98 -1.44
CA VAL A 89 10.11 -11.02 -2.33
C VAL A 89 10.12 -12.43 -1.72
N TYR A 90 11.05 -12.71 -0.80
CA TYR A 90 11.21 -14.03 -0.21
C TYR A 90 10.15 -14.34 0.84
N SER A 91 9.76 -13.35 1.64
CA SER A 91 8.78 -13.52 2.71
C SER A 91 7.77 -12.37 2.80
N PRO A 92 7.03 -12.04 1.71
CA PRO A 92 6.28 -10.78 1.59
C PRO A 92 5.34 -10.46 2.76
N GLN A 93 4.58 -11.46 3.24
CA GLN A 93 3.65 -11.29 4.35
C GLN A 93 4.36 -11.18 5.71
N ALA A 94 5.39 -11.99 5.93
CA ALA A 94 6.10 -12.01 7.20
C ALA A 94 6.93 -10.74 7.40
N SER A 95 7.61 -10.27 6.35
CA SER A 95 8.48 -9.09 6.39
C SER A 95 7.76 -7.75 6.23
N LEU A 96 6.45 -7.74 5.96
CA LEU A 96 5.70 -6.50 5.73
C LEU A 96 5.79 -5.56 6.95
N THR A 97 6.20 -4.33 6.72
CA THR A 97 6.03 -3.24 7.68
C THR A 97 5.28 -2.11 7.00
N ILE A 98 4.48 -1.38 7.79
CA ILE A 98 3.74 -0.22 7.31
C ILE A 98 4.16 0.96 8.17
N LYS A 99 4.61 2.03 7.49
CA LYS A 99 4.79 3.36 8.08
C LYS A 99 3.67 4.25 7.57
N GLY A 100 3.11 5.09 8.42
CA GLY A 100 1.96 5.92 8.10
C GLY A 100 1.03 5.98 9.29
N THR A 101 -0.24 5.64 9.10
CA THR A 101 -1.26 5.81 10.15
C THR A 101 -1.28 4.67 11.15
N GLN A 102 -1.68 4.99 12.39
CA GLN A 102 -1.86 4.00 13.45
C GLN A 102 -2.84 2.91 13.05
N ALA A 103 -3.95 3.27 12.39
CA ALA A 103 -4.95 2.31 11.93
C ALA A 103 -4.38 1.27 10.94
N SER A 104 -3.51 1.70 10.01
CA SER A 104 -2.83 0.79 9.09
C SER A 104 -1.87 -0.16 9.81
N VAL A 105 -1.18 0.33 10.85
CA VAL A 105 -0.27 -0.47 11.69
C VAL A 105 -1.05 -1.48 12.53
N ASP A 106 -2.12 -1.05 13.18
CA ASP A 106 -2.97 -1.90 14.02
C ASP A 106 -3.62 -3.01 13.20
N TYR A 107 -4.11 -2.67 12.00
CA TYR A 107 -4.68 -3.65 11.08
C TYR A 107 -3.65 -4.72 10.67
N LEU A 108 -2.40 -4.33 10.40
CA LEU A 108 -1.33 -5.29 10.13
C LEU A 108 -1.08 -6.24 11.31
N LEU A 109 -1.10 -5.73 12.54
CA LEU A 109 -0.94 -6.54 13.75
C LEU A 109 -2.12 -7.51 13.93
N LEU A 110 -3.34 -7.04 13.73
CA LEU A 110 -4.54 -7.87 13.75
C LEU A 110 -4.46 -8.99 12.71
N ASN A 111 -4.15 -8.67 11.44
CA ASN A 111 -4.05 -9.67 10.38
C ASN A 111 -2.99 -10.74 10.72
N ARG A 112 -1.83 -10.33 11.22
CA ARG A 112 -0.79 -11.26 11.68
C ARG A 112 -1.26 -12.17 12.82
N PHE A 113 -2.05 -11.64 13.75
CA PHE A 113 -2.61 -12.43 14.84
C PHE A 113 -3.57 -13.50 14.29
N LEU A 114 -4.48 -13.11 13.40
CA LEU A 114 -5.44 -14.02 12.76
C LEU A 114 -4.74 -15.12 11.95
N LEU A 115 -3.75 -14.77 11.12
CA LEU A 115 -2.96 -15.73 10.34
C LEU A 115 -2.17 -16.73 11.21
N LYS A 116 -1.82 -16.37 12.44
CA LYS A 116 -1.18 -17.29 13.40
C LYS A 116 -2.18 -18.26 14.04
N GLN A 117 -3.44 -17.86 14.19
CA GLN A 117 -4.47 -18.73 14.73
C GLN A 117 -4.94 -19.75 13.70
N ASP A 118 -5.11 -19.33 12.45
CA ASP A 118 -5.54 -20.20 11.35
C ASP A 118 -4.61 -21.40 11.17
N LYS A 119 -3.29 -21.19 11.36
CA LYS A 119 -2.27 -22.25 11.29
C LYS A 119 -2.24 -23.24 12.47
N LYS A 120 -3.09 -23.05 13.48
CA LYS A 120 -3.19 -23.96 14.64
C LYS A 120 -4.34 -24.96 14.51
N CYS A 121 -5.19 -24.81 13.50
CA CYS A 121 -6.20 -25.79 13.11
C CYS A 121 -5.60 -26.77 12.09
#